data_AF-A0A3D5VG57-F1
#
_entry.id   AF-A0A3D5VG57-F1
#
_cell.length_a   1.000
_cell.length_b   1.000
_cell.length_c   1.000
_cell.angle_alpha   90.00
_cell.angle_beta   90.00
_cell.angle_gamma   90.00
#
_symmetry.space_group_name_H-M   'P 1'
#
loop_
_entity.id
_entity.type
_entity.pdbx_description
1 polymer ?
#
loop_
_entity_poly.entity_id
_entity_poly.type
_entity_poly.pdbx_seq_one_letter_code
_entity_poly.pdbx_strand_id
1 'polypeptide(L)'
;MRNLLINLGFFLANLGLLALLLCPSVTAPMESAVQEEGLSMPLEIAPLPAEEAETTPLPAGEEVPQSQGNEPELPRLEGLTPDSPPETAAAPEADKVESVPEAVEICQVYRRLPTKDKVVALTFDDGPGKLTKKLLKILAKKKVPATFFLLGNSALNNPKPVKAITDGGCELALHTWSHPNLTELKKEKIYWQAEACAAALAGLEADFLPLLRPPYGRWDDEVLAVCQRLNCHMVLWDVDSRDWEGGPAAKVLARVLDNLKPGSIVLFHEGKNVTLEVLPKFIDEAKARGYRFVLLSDYIPLP
;
A
#
# COMPACT_ATOMS: atom_id res chain seq x y z
N MET A 1 -9.51 -21.82 2.58
CA MET A 1 -8.87 -22.17 1.29
C MET A 1 -9.50 -21.38 0.14
N ARG A 2 -9.57 -20.04 0.24
CA ARG A 2 -10.26 -19.20 -0.76
C ARG A 2 -9.45 -17.98 -1.25
N ASN A 3 -8.16 -17.89 -0.89
CA ASN A 3 -7.32 -16.72 -1.18
C ASN A 3 -6.09 -17.01 -2.05
N LEU A 4 -6.00 -18.16 -2.73
CA LEU A 4 -4.82 -18.52 -3.54
C LEU A 4 -4.99 -18.34 -5.06
N LEU A 5 -6.09 -17.75 -5.54
CA LEU A 5 -6.42 -17.72 -6.97
C LEU A 5 -6.55 -16.31 -7.58
N ILE A 6 -6.30 -15.23 -6.83
CA ILE A 6 -6.56 -13.85 -7.31
C ILE A 6 -5.39 -13.28 -8.16
N ASN A 7 -4.20 -13.88 -8.15
CA ASN A 7 -3.02 -13.33 -8.83
C ASN A 7 -2.81 -13.76 -10.31
N LEU A 8 -3.79 -14.42 -10.94
CA LEU A 8 -3.58 -14.93 -12.31
C LEU A 8 -3.76 -13.87 -13.43
N GLY A 9 -4.37 -12.71 -13.13
CA GLY A 9 -4.67 -11.67 -14.13
C GLY A 9 -3.48 -10.77 -14.54
N PHE A 10 -2.37 -10.79 -13.80
CA PHE A 10 -1.16 -10.01 -14.10
C PHE A 10 0.00 -10.85 -14.65
N PHE A 11 -0.18 -12.17 -14.79
CA PHE A 11 0.92 -13.13 -14.95
C PHE A 11 0.76 -13.99 -16.22
N LEU A 12 0.90 -13.39 -17.40
CA LEU A 12 1.13 -14.14 -18.64
C LEU A 12 2.28 -13.52 -19.45
N ALA A 13 3.50 -13.77 -18.98
CA ALA A 13 4.69 -13.81 -19.82
C ALA A 13 5.77 -14.69 -19.15
N ASN A 14 6.11 -15.80 -19.80
CA ASN A 14 7.14 -16.81 -19.49
C ASN A 14 6.76 -18.01 -18.61
N LEU A 15 6.33 -19.07 -19.30
CA LEU A 15 6.35 -20.46 -18.84
C LEU A 15 7.80 -20.99 -18.79
N GLY A 16 8.19 -21.58 -17.67
CA GLY A 16 9.41 -22.36 -17.49
C GLY A 16 9.19 -23.49 -16.50
N LEU A 17 8.98 -24.69 -17.07
CA LEU A 17 8.79 -26.01 -16.48
C LEU A 17 9.84 -26.38 -15.38
N LEU A 18 9.45 -27.06 -14.29
CA LEU A 18 9.82 -28.46 -13.97
C LEU A 18 9.83 -28.86 -12.46
N ALA A 19 9.10 -29.95 -12.19
CA ALA A 19 9.25 -31.05 -11.23
C ALA A 19 9.06 -30.91 -9.69
N LEU A 20 8.04 -31.67 -9.24
CA LEU A 20 7.84 -32.29 -7.93
C LEU A 20 9.04 -33.10 -7.43
N LEU A 21 9.22 -33.18 -6.10
CA LEU A 21 9.54 -34.41 -5.37
C LEU A 21 9.05 -34.34 -3.90
N LEU A 22 8.47 -35.44 -3.43
CA LEU A 22 7.74 -35.66 -2.18
C LEU A 22 8.63 -36.20 -1.05
N CYS A 23 8.43 -35.68 0.18
CA CYS A 23 8.40 -36.32 1.54
C CYS A 23 9.53 -37.32 2.00
N PRO A 24 9.63 -37.73 3.29
CA PRO A 24 8.80 -37.42 4.47
C PRO A 24 9.55 -37.03 5.78
N SER A 25 8.69 -36.61 6.72
CA SER A 25 8.71 -36.55 8.19
C SER A 25 9.61 -37.51 8.99
N VAL A 26 10.15 -36.99 10.11
CA VAL A 26 10.43 -37.77 11.33
C VAL A 26 9.91 -36.99 12.54
N THR A 27 9.17 -37.67 13.41
CA THR A 27 8.54 -37.18 14.64
C THR A 27 9.19 -37.80 15.89
N ALA A 28 9.24 -37.00 16.98
CA ALA A 28 9.07 -37.35 18.41
C ALA A 28 10.25 -38.01 19.20
N PRO A 29 10.25 -38.03 20.57
CA PRO A 29 9.66 -37.10 21.57
C PRO A 29 10.52 -36.90 22.88
N MET A 30 9.93 -36.19 23.88
CA MET A 30 10.21 -36.17 25.35
C MET A 30 11.51 -35.45 25.80
N GLU A 31 11.65 -34.79 26.96
CA GLU A 31 10.97 -34.87 28.26
C GLU A 31 11.21 -33.59 29.11
N SER A 32 10.49 -33.51 30.22
CA SER A 32 10.38 -32.51 31.29
C SER A 32 11.64 -31.83 31.83
N ALA A 33 11.49 -30.61 32.39
CA ALA A 33 11.71 -30.37 33.83
C ALA A 33 11.29 -28.95 34.23
N VAL A 34 10.59 -28.89 35.37
CA VAL A 34 10.21 -27.70 36.13
C VAL A 34 11.42 -27.23 36.95
N GLN A 35 11.63 -25.93 37.07
CA GLN A 35 12.15 -25.33 38.29
C GLN A 35 11.84 -23.83 38.33
N GLU A 36 11.01 -23.46 39.30
CA GLU A 36 10.87 -22.10 39.80
C GLU A 36 12.08 -21.75 40.66
N GLU A 37 12.67 -20.59 40.40
CA GLU A 37 13.52 -19.88 41.37
C GLU A 37 13.04 -18.43 41.36
N GLY A 38 12.31 -18.07 42.42
CA GLY A 38 11.96 -16.69 42.71
C GLY A 38 13.19 -15.93 43.18
N LEU A 39 13.42 -14.75 42.60
CA LEU A 39 14.27 -13.75 43.23
C LEU A 39 13.63 -12.37 43.05
N SER A 40 12.99 -11.92 44.12
CA SER A 40 12.60 -10.53 44.33
C SER A 40 13.84 -9.70 44.62
N MET A 41 14.09 -8.64 43.83
CA MET A 41 14.93 -7.53 44.27
C MET A 41 14.26 -6.19 43.89
N PRO A 42 14.23 -5.21 44.81
CA PRO A 42 13.64 -3.90 44.56
C PRO A 42 14.57 -3.03 43.69
N LEU A 43 14.00 -2.39 42.67
CA LEU A 43 14.65 -1.35 41.87
C LEU A 43 14.52 -0.01 42.60
N GLU A 44 15.62 0.44 43.18
CA GLU A 44 15.80 1.79 43.70
C GLU A 44 16.09 2.73 42.52
N ILE A 45 15.19 3.70 42.28
CA ILE A 45 15.28 4.66 41.19
C ILE A 45 16.08 5.87 41.69
N ALA A 46 17.31 6.02 41.21
CA ALA A 46 18.06 7.27 41.33
C ALA A 46 17.52 8.30 40.32
N PRO A 47 17.41 9.60 40.69
CA PRO A 47 16.93 10.63 39.79
C PRO A 47 18.05 11.03 38.80
N LEU A 48 17.72 11.05 37.50
CA LEU A 48 18.56 11.63 36.46
C LEU A 48 18.60 13.16 36.61
N PRO A 49 19.77 13.82 36.46
CA PRO A 49 19.87 15.27 36.53
C PRO A 49 19.28 15.93 35.27
N ALA A 50 18.75 17.13 35.46
CA ALA A 50 18.24 18.01 34.42
C ALA A 50 19.39 18.43 33.49
N GLU A 51 19.19 18.27 32.18
CA GLU A 51 20.10 18.80 31.16
C GLU A 51 19.50 20.09 30.59
N GLU A 52 20.32 21.14 30.68
CA GLU A 52 20.00 22.52 30.31
C GLU A 52 19.92 22.66 28.78
N ALA A 53 18.98 23.49 28.34
CA ALA A 53 18.80 23.84 26.95
C ALA A 53 19.89 24.82 26.50
N GLU A 54 20.81 24.37 25.65
CA GLU A 54 21.65 25.27 24.84
C GLU A 54 21.01 25.51 23.48
N THR A 55 20.58 26.75 23.29
CA THR A 55 20.12 27.32 22.02
C THR A 55 21.33 27.63 21.15
N THR A 56 21.44 27.01 19.97
CA THR A 56 22.33 27.49 18.90
C THR A 56 21.51 27.98 17.70
N PRO A 57 21.88 29.09 17.06
CA PRO A 57 21.10 29.68 15.97
C PRO A 57 21.32 28.95 14.64
N LEU A 58 20.25 28.86 13.84
CA LEU A 58 20.26 28.39 12.45
C LEU A 58 21.10 29.33 11.56
N PRO A 59 22.01 28.82 10.71
CA PRO A 59 22.52 29.59 9.58
C PRO A 59 21.51 29.61 8.42
N ALA A 60 21.45 30.76 7.77
CA ALA A 60 20.61 31.06 6.63
C ALA A 60 21.16 30.47 5.32
N GLY A 61 20.21 30.12 4.44
CA GLY A 61 20.28 30.16 2.97
C GLY A 61 21.59 29.77 2.28
N GLU A 62 21.59 28.59 1.66
CA GLU A 62 22.51 28.27 0.58
C GLU A 62 21.72 27.74 -0.62
N GLU A 63 21.87 28.42 -1.75
CA GLU A 63 21.24 28.13 -3.03
C GLU A 63 21.78 26.80 -3.59
N VAL A 64 20.88 25.92 -4.00
CA VAL A 64 21.25 24.67 -4.69
C VAL A 64 21.58 25.00 -6.16
N PRO A 65 22.79 24.70 -6.66
CA PRO A 65 23.12 24.91 -8.07
C PRO A 65 22.38 23.89 -8.94
N GLN A 66 21.81 24.37 -10.05
CA GLN A 66 21.30 23.53 -11.13
C GLN A 66 22.46 22.71 -11.72
N SER A 67 22.44 21.39 -11.52
CA SER A 67 23.35 20.50 -12.24
C SER A 67 22.81 20.21 -13.64
N GLN A 68 23.48 20.78 -14.63
CA GLN A 68 23.42 20.33 -16.02
C GLN A 68 24.11 18.96 -16.08
N GLY A 69 23.31 17.89 -16.13
CA GLY A 69 23.79 16.55 -16.43
C GLY A 69 23.81 16.34 -17.93
N ASN A 70 25.01 16.34 -18.52
CA ASN A 70 25.25 15.88 -19.88
C ASN A 70 24.79 14.41 -20.02
N GLU A 71 23.99 14.13 -21.04
CA GLU A 71 23.69 12.76 -21.48
C GLU A 71 24.97 12.06 -21.94
N PRO A 72 25.18 10.77 -21.63
CA PRO A 72 26.24 9.99 -22.27
C PRO A 72 25.81 9.60 -23.68
N GLU A 73 26.57 10.10 -24.66
CA GLU A 73 26.47 9.76 -26.08
C GLU A 73 26.81 8.28 -26.32
N LEU A 74 25.86 7.50 -26.85
CA LEU A 74 26.06 6.11 -27.23
C LEU A 74 26.91 6.03 -28.53
N PRO A 75 27.87 5.09 -28.63
CA PRO A 75 28.69 4.96 -29.83
C PRO A 75 27.87 4.47 -31.03
N ARG A 76 28.00 5.22 -32.13
CA ARG A 76 27.43 4.95 -33.45
C ARG A 76 28.14 3.74 -34.08
N LEU A 77 27.43 2.63 -34.26
CA LEU A 77 27.91 1.52 -35.09
C LEU A 77 27.65 1.84 -36.56
N GLU A 78 28.72 2.17 -37.27
CA GLU A 78 28.74 2.26 -38.73
C GLU A 78 29.20 0.93 -39.33
N GLY A 79 28.47 0.44 -40.34
CA GLY A 79 28.97 -0.57 -41.28
C GLY A 79 28.13 -1.83 -41.41
N LEU A 80 26.96 -1.74 -42.06
CA LEU A 80 26.44 -2.79 -42.93
C LEU A 80 25.63 -2.12 -44.05
N THR A 81 26.09 -2.28 -45.28
CA THR A 81 25.44 -1.79 -46.51
C THR A 81 24.17 -2.61 -46.83
N PRO A 82 23.15 -2.01 -47.46
CA PRO A 82 21.91 -2.69 -47.80
C PRO A 82 22.07 -3.53 -49.06
N ASP A 83 21.78 -4.83 -48.95
CA ASP A 83 21.49 -5.65 -50.12
C ASP A 83 19.97 -5.63 -50.40
N SER A 84 19.61 -5.65 -51.67
CA SER A 84 18.27 -5.38 -52.20
C SER A 84 17.26 -6.52 -51.94
N PRO A 85 15.94 -6.27 -52.08
CA PRO A 85 14.89 -7.00 -51.36
C PRO A 85 14.40 -8.26 -52.10
N PRO A 86 13.92 -9.30 -51.40
CA PRO A 86 13.08 -10.31 -52.01
C PRO A 86 11.61 -9.88 -51.94
N GLU A 87 11.05 -9.74 -53.14
CA GLU A 87 9.77 -10.29 -53.61
C GLU A 87 8.56 -10.39 -52.67
N THR A 88 7.49 -9.76 -53.15
CA THR A 88 6.15 -9.63 -52.61
C THR A 88 5.50 -10.98 -52.29
N ALA A 89 5.31 -11.27 -50.99
CA ALA A 89 4.38 -12.30 -50.52
C ALA A 89 3.09 -11.63 -50.03
N ALA A 90 1.97 -12.14 -50.54
CA ALA A 90 0.62 -11.64 -50.34
C ALA A 90 0.21 -11.50 -48.87
N ALA A 91 -0.56 -10.46 -48.57
CA ALA A 91 -1.21 -10.26 -47.29
C ALA A 91 -2.19 -11.40 -46.99
N PRO A 92 -2.19 -12.01 -45.79
CA PRO A 92 -3.26 -12.90 -45.39
C PRO A 92 -4.54 -12.08 -45.16
N GLU A 93 -5.64 -12.60 -45.67
CA GLU A 93 -6.99 -12.05 -45.56
C GLU A 93 -7.36 -11.78 -44.10
N ALA A 94 -8.09 -10.68 -43.91
CA ALA A 94 -8.62 -10.26 -42.62
C ALA A 94 -9.57 -11.34 -42.07
N ASP A 95 -9.05 -12.15 -41.15
CA ASP A 95 -9.87 -13.03 -40.34
C ASP A 95 -10.80 -12.21 -39.46
N LYS A 96 -12.07 -12.64 -39.44
CA LYS A 96 -13.16 -12.04 -38.70
C LYS A 96 -12.76 -11.86 -37.23
N VAL A 97 -12.76 -10.62 -36.77
CA VAL A 97 -12.71 -10.29 -35.35
C VAL A 97 -13.97 -10.87 -34.72
N GLU A 98 -13.83 -12.03 -34.06
CA GLU A 98 -14.84 -12.55 -33.17
C GLU A 98 -15.08 -11.51 -32.07
N SER A 99 -16.30 -11.01 -32.01
CA SER A 99 -16.76 -10.08 -31.00
C SER A 99 -16.65 -10.75 -29.63
N VAL A 100 -15.75 -10.27 -28.77
CA VAL A 100 -15.68 -10.65 -27.36
C VAL A 100 -16.93 -10.12 -26.65
N PRO A 101 -17.83 -10.95 -26.11
CA PRO A 101 -18.84 -10.49 -25.18
C PRO A 101 -18.34 -10.72 -23.75
N GLU A 102 -18.24 -9.67 -22.94
CA GLU A 102 -18.83 -9.57 -21.60
C GLU A 102 -18.27 -8.34 -20.89
N ALA A 103 -19.16 -7.64 -20.17
CA ALA A 103 -18.93 -6.32 -19.62
C ALA A 103 -17.59 -6.22 -18.87
N VAL A 104 -16.68 -5.36 -19.33
CA VAL A 104 -15.58 -4.87 -18.49
C VAL A 104 -16.26 -4.28 -17.27
N GLU A 105 -16.07 -4.88 -16.10
CA GLU A 105 -16.63 -4.34 -14.86
C GLU A 105 -16.23 -2.86 -14.77
N ILE A 106 -17.23 -2.00 -14.64
CA ILE A 106 -17.01 -0.56 -14.59
C ILE A 106 -16.22 -0.30 -13.32
N CYS A 107 -15.04 0.31 -13.44
CA CYS A 107 -14.28 0.76 -12.28
C CYS A 107 -15.19 1.61 -11.37
N GLN A 108 -15.41 1.14 -10.15
CA GLN A 108 -16.21 1.85 -9.16
C GLN A 108 -15.33 2.76 -8.29
N VAL A 109 -15.94 3.83 -7.76
CA VAL A 109 -15.29 4.76 -6.84
C VAL A 109 -15.96 4.69 -5.47
N TYR A 110 -15.24 4.26 -4.45
CA TYR A 110 -15.74 4.12 -3.09
C TYR A 110 -15.20 5.21 -2.16
N ARG A 111 -16.07 6.05 -1.61
CA ARG A 111 -15.73 6.97 -0.49
C ARG A 111 -16.10 6.41 0.87
N ARG A 112 -17.01 5.43 0.89
CA ARG A 112 -17.55 4.75 2.06
C ARG A 112 -17.87 3.32 1.65
N LEU A 113 -17.82 2.38 2.59
CA LEU A 113 -18.26 1.00 2.34
C LEU A 113 -19.76 0.98 1.99
N PRO A 114 -20.19 0.16 1.01
CA PRO A 114 -21.59 0.08 0.58
C PRO A 114 -22.45 -0.72 1.57
N THR A 115 -22.53 -0.28 2.82
CA THR A 115 -23.28 -0.93 3.90
C THR A 115 -23.97 0.08 4.81
N LYS A 116 -24.99 -0.39 5.54
CA LYS A 116 -25.63 0.33 6.64
C LYS A 116 -25.14 -0.16 8.02
N ASP A 117 -24.31 -1.20 8.05
CA ASP A 117 -23.78 -1.76 9.28
C ASP A 117 -22.87 -0.77 9.98
N LYS A 118 -22.85 -0.83 11.32
CA LYS A 118 -21.98 0.00 12.15
C LYS A 118 -20.55 -0.53 12.12
N VAL A 119 -19.92 -0.42 10.95
CA VAL A 119 -18.54 -0.84 10.67
C VAL A 119 -17.70 0.33 10.19
N VAL A 120 -16.38 0.22 10.37
CA VAL A 120 -15.39 1.19 9.91
C VAL A 120 -14.22 0.45 9.26
N ALA A 121 -13.80 0.89 8.08
CA ALA A 121 -12.54 0.50 7.48
C ALA A 121 -11.44 1.50 7.88
N LEU A 122 -10.39 1.01 8.51
CA LEU A 122 -9.23 1.80 8.88
C LEU A 122 -8.16 1.69 7.79
N THR A 123 -7.70 2.82 7.25
CA THR A 123 -6.75 2.83 6.13
C THR A 123 -5.55 3.72 6.40
N PHE A 124 -4.39 3.34 5.85
CA PHE A 124 -3.14 4.07 5.98
C PHE A 124 -2.46 4.30 4.62
N ASP A 125 -2.07 5.55 4.34
CA ASP A 125 -1.38 5.94 3.10
C ASP A 125 0.12 6.21 3.32
N ASP A 126 0.85 6.44 2.22
CA ASP A 126 2.26 6.85 2.10
C ASP A 126 3.33 5.84 2.52
N GLY A 127 2.92 4.65 2.94
CA GLY A 127 3.82 3.63 3.43
C GLY A 127 4.53 2.80 2.35
N PRO A 128 5.33 1.82 2.78
CA PRO A 128 5.71 1.57 4.15
C PRO A 128 6.93 2.43 4.56
N GLY A 129 7.16 2.57 5.86
CA GLY A 129 8.27 3.38 6.38
C GLY A 129 8.70 3.03 7.80
N LYS A 130 9.42 3.95 8.45
CA LYS A 130 10.05 3.71 9.76
C LYS A 130 9.03 3.41 10.89
N LEU A 131 7.79 3.89 10.76
CA LEU A 131 6.76 3.73 11.79
C LEU A 131 5.82 2.55 11.54
N THR A 132 5.86 1.89 10.37
CA THR A 132 5.00 0.74 10.02
C THR A 132 4.97 -0.32 11.11
N LYS A 133 6.15 -0.71 11.61
CA LYS A 133 6.25 -1.72 12.70
C LYS A 133 5.55 -1.28 13.99
N LYS A 134 5.53 0.02 14.30
CA LYS A 134 4.83 0.54 15.49
C LYS A 134 3.31 0.52 15.28
N LEU A 135 2.84 0.87 14.07
CA LEU A 135 1.42 0.78 13.70
C LEU A 135 0.91 -0.66 13.80
N LEU A 136 1.62 -1.61 13.20
CA LEU A 136 1.25 -3.03 13.23
C LEU A 136 1.17 -3.57 14.66
N LYS A 137 2.07 -3.14 15.56
CA LYS A 137 1.99 -3.50 16.99
C LYS A 137 0.71 -2.98 17.66
N ILE A 138 0.29 -1.75 17.34
CA ILE A 138 -0.96 -1.18 17.86
C ILE A 138 -2.16 -1.99 17.32
N LEU A 139 -2.21 -2.22 16.01
CA LEU A 139 -3.29 -2.97 15.35
C LEU A 139 -3.41 -4.39 15.91
N ALA A 140 -2.29 -5.11 16.06
CA ALA A 140 -2.26 -6.44 16.66
C ALA A 140 -2.74 -6.44 18.12
N LYS A 141 -2.24 -5.51 18.95
CA LYS A 141 -2.66 -5.37 20.36
C LYS A 141 -4.16 -5.07 20.47
N LYS A 142 -4.69 -4.26 19.55
CA LYS A 142 -6.11 -3.89 19.51
C LYS A 142 -6.98 -4.91 18.77
N LYS A 143 -6.39 -5.91 18.11
CA LYS A 143 -7.08 -6.89 17.25
C LYS A 143 -7.97 -6.18 16.23
N VAL A 144 -7.39 -5.25 15.48
CA VAL A 144 -8.09 -4.45 14.48
C VAL A 144 -7.45 -4.69 13.12
N PRO A 145 -8.23 -5.12 12.10
CA PRO A 145 -7.75 -5.17 10.73
C PRO A 145 -7.62 -3.77 10.14
N ALA A 146 -6.75 -3.62 9.14
CA ALA A 146 -6.57 -2.38 8.39
C ALA A 146 -6.09 -2.65 6.96
N THR A 147 -6.25 -1.65 6.10
CA THR A 147 -5.73 -1.69 4.72
C THR A 147 -4.68 -0.59 4.52
N PHE A 148 -3.55 -0.95 3.95
CA PHE A 148 -2.41 -0.06 3.70
C PHE A 148 -2.27 0.22 2.20
N PHE A 149 -2.41 1.48 1.81
CA PHE A 149 -2.16 1.95 0.45
C PHE A 149 -0.68 2.35 0.36
N LEU A 150 0.11 1.51 -0.31
CA LEU A 150 1.57 1.66 -0.33
C LEU A 150 2.05 2.38 -1.59
N LEU A 151 3.12 3.15 -1.44
CA LEU A 151 3.90 3.66 -2.56
C LEU A 151 4.84 2.57 -3.09
N GLY A 152 4.84 2.38 -4.40
CA GLY A 152 5.68 1.37 -5.05
C GLY A 152 7.17 1.56 -4.76
N ASN A 153 7.66 2.80 -4.84
CA ASN A 153 9.06 3.10 -4.54
C ASN A 153 9.43 2.83 -3.06
N SER A 154 8.53 3.14 -2.12
CA SER A 154 8.72 2.89 -0.70
C SER A 154 8.72 1.40 -0.40
N ALA A 155 7.80 0.64 -1.03
CA ALA A 155 7.71 -0.80 -0.89
C ALA A 155 8.99 -1.50 -1.37
N LEU A 156 9.48 -1.14 -2.56
CA LEU A 156 10.70 -1.70 -3.13
C LEU A 156 11.94 -1.42 -2.28
N ASN A 157 12.04 -0.20 -1.72
CA ASN A 157 13.14 0.18 -0.85
C ASN A 157 13.04 -0.40 0.57
N ASN A 158 11.84 -0.81 1.00
CA ASN A 158 11.57 -1.31 2.34
C ASN A 158 10.72 -2.60 2.31
N PRO A 159 11.25 -3.71 1.77
CA PRO A 159 10.46 -4.93 1.56
C PRO A 159 10.07 -5.64 2.86
N LYS A 160 10.89 -5.52 3.92
CA LYS A 160 10.62 -6.16 5.23
C LYS A 160 9.30 -5.67 5.86
N PRO A 161 9.04 -4.35 5.93
CA PRO A 161 7.73 -3.83 6.31
C PRO A 161 6.54 -4.36 5.49
N VAL A 162 6.67 -4.50 4.16
CA VAL A 162 5.58 -5.01 3.31
C VAL A 162 5.12 -6.39 3.79
N LYS A 163 6.07 -7.32 3.96
CA LYS A 163 5.78 -8.65 4.48
C LYS A 163 5.20 -8.62 5.91
N ALA A 164 5.68 -7.71 6.75
CA ALA A 164 5.16 -7.59 8.11
C ALA A 164 3.69 -7.14 8.14
N ILE A 165 3.26 -6.32 7.16
CA ILE A 165 1.87 -5.90 7.02
C ILE A 165 0.98 -7.10 6.68
N THR A 166 1.35 -7.87 5.65
CA THR A 166 0.59 -9.06 5.22
C THR A 166 0.56 -10.14 6.29
N ASP A 167 1.70 -10.45 6.92
CA ASP A 167 1.81 -11.43 8.01
C ASP A 167 0.99 -11.00 9.25
N GLY A 168 0.74 -9.69 9.41
CA GLY A 168 -0.11 -9.12 10.44
C GLY A 168 -1.61 -9.22 10.16
N GLY A 169 -2.02 -9.83 9.05
CA GLY A 169 -3.41 -9.95 8.63
C GLY A 169 -4.04 -8.64 8.13
N CYS A 170 -3.21 -7.69 7.70
CA CYS A 170 -3.64 -6.45 7.06
C CYS A 170 -3.60 -6.59 5.54
N GLU A 171 -4.39 -5.78 4.85
CA GLU A 171 -4.42 -5.74 3.39
C GLU A 171 -3.46 -4.72 2.83
N LEU A 172 -2.98 -4.96 1.61
CA LEU A 172 -2.24 -4.00 0.81
C LEU A 172 -3.08 -3.52 -0.38
N ALA A 173 -2.86 -2.29 -0.79
CA ALA A 173 -3.47 -1.68 -1.97
C ALA A 173 -2.51 -0.65 -2.59
N LEU A 174 -2.85 -0.14 -3.77
CA LEU A 174 -1.96 0.69 -4.58
C LEU A 174 -2.11 2.18 -4.24
N HIS A 175 -0.99 2.88 -4.04
CA HIS A 175 -0.96 4.32 -3.83
C HIS A 175 -0.09 5.08 -4.82
N THR A 176 0.11 4.52 -6.03
CA THR A 176 1.05 4.98 -7.07
C THR A 176 2.52 4.68 -6.76
N TRP A 177 3.39 4.95 -7.72
CA TRP A 177 4.82 4.70 -7.58
C TRP A 177 5.49 5.74 -6.69
N SER A 178 5.21 7.03 -6.90
CA SER A 178 5.96 8.13 -6.26
C SER A 178 5.09 9.30 -5.78
N HIS A 179 3.79 9.07 -5.56
CA HIS A 179 2.86 10.07 -5.00
C HIS A 179 2.67 11.38 -5.82
N PRO A 180 2.63 11.39 -7.17
CA PRO A 180 2.31 12.63 -7.91
C PRO A 180 0.81 12.94 -7.88
N ASN A 181 0.45 14.20 -8.12
CA ASN A 181 -0.95 14.52 -8.43
C ASN A 181 -1.31 13.97 -9.81
N LEU A 182 -2.14 12.93 -9.87
CA LEU A 182 -2.43 12.22 -11.12
C LEU A 182 -3.18 13.09 -12.15
N THR A 183 -3.99 14.06 -11.71
CA THR A 183 -4.75 14.95 -12.60
C THR A 183 -3.87 15.98 -13.32
N GLU A 184 -2.58 16.05 -12.98
CA GLU A 184 -1.59 16.91 -13.63
C GLU A 184 -0.70 16.14 -14.62
N LEU A 185 -0.95 14.84 -14.78
CA LEU A 185 -0.17 13.96 -15.62
C LEU A 185 -0.90 13.58 -16.90
N LYS A 186 -0.14 13.22 -17.94
CA LYS A 186 -0.69 12.53 -19.11
C LYS A 186 -1.07 11.09 -18.75
N LYS A 187 -2.07 10.53 -19.43
CA LYS A 187 -2.61 9.18 -19.22
C LYS A 187 -1.53 8.09 -19.12
N GLU A 188 -0.51 8.14 -19.97
CA GLU A 188 0.58 7.14 -19.97
C GLU A 188 1.39 7.19 -18.68
N LYS A 189 1.59 8.38 -18.11
CA LYS A 189 2.28 8.55 -16.82
C LYS A 189 1.39 8.15 -15.65
N ILE A 190 0.08 8.39 -15.72
CA ILE A 190 -0.88 7.87 -14.73
C ILE A 190 -0.85 6.34 -14.72
N TYR A 191 -0.92 5.71 -15.90
CA TYR A 191 -0.82 4.26 -16.05
C TYR A 191 0.48 3.73 -15.48
N TRP A 192 1.62 4.30 -15.86
CA TRP A 192 2.93 3.89 -15.33
C TRP A 192 3.00 4.00 -13.80
N GLN A 193 2.47 5.08 -13.22
CA GLN A 193 2.46 5.27 -11.76
C GLN A 193 1.70 4.16 -11.03
N ALA A 194 0.54 3.74 -11.55
CA ALA A 194 -0.25 2.67 -10.95
C ALA A 194 0.33 1.27 -11.24
N GLU A 195 0.72 0.99 -12.49
CA GLU A 195 1.29 -0.30 -12.90
C GLU A 195 2.63 -0.57 -12.21
N ALA A 196 3.54 0.41 -12.15
CA ALA A 196 4.84 0.22 -11.48
C ALA A 196 4.68 -0.07 -9.98
N CYS A 197 3.66 0.50 -9.34
CA CYS A 197 3.32 0.17 -7.95
C CYS A 197 2.83 -1.28 -7.82
N ALA A 198 1.93 -1.72 -8.69
CA ALA A 198 1.44 -3.10 -8.71
C ALA A 198 2.58 -4.10 -8.98
N ALA A 199 3.43 -3.80 -9.96
CA ALA A 199 4.59 -4.62 -10.31
C ALA A 199 5.60 -4.72 -9.14
N ALA A 200 5.79 -3.64 -8.38
CA ALA A 200 6.65 -3.67 -7.20
C ALA A 200 6.11 -4.60 -6.10
N LEU A 201 4.81 -4.54 -5.81
CA LEU A 201 4.20 -5.43 -4.81
C LEU A 201 4.18 -6.89 -5.29
N ALA A 202 3.89 -7.12 -6.58
CA ALA A 202 3.95 -8.45 -7.17
C ALA A 202 5.37 -9.04 -7.13
N GLY A 203 6.40 -8.23 -7.46
CA GLY A 203 7.80 -8.65 -7.39
C GLY A 203 8.31 -8.91 -5.97
N LEU A 204 7.61 -8.41 -4.95
CA LEU A 204 7.83 -8.73 -3.54
C LEU A 204 7.01 -9.93 -3.05
N GLU A 205 6.28 -10.59 -3.95
CA GLU A 205 5.34 -11.68 -3.65
C GLU A 205 4.31 -11.29 -2.57
N ALA A 206 3.96 -10.00 -2.53
CA ALA A 206 3.01 -9.49 -1.57
C ALA A 206 1.59 -9.53 -2.17
N ASP A 207 0.67 -10.21 -1.50
CA ASP A 207 -0.74 -10.17 -1.88
C ASP A 207 -1.28 -8.73 -1.69
N PHE A 208 -1.84 -8.17 -2.74
CA PHE A 208 -2.46 -6.85 -2.73
C PHE A 208 -3.83 -6.87 -3.40
N LEU A 209 -4.70 -5.98 -2.97
CA LEU A 209 -6.02 -5.79 -3.55
C LEU A 209 -5.91 -4.95 -4.82
N PRO A 210 -6.71 -5.23 -5.87
CA PRO A 210 -6.85 -4.39 -7.06
C PRO A 210 -7.65 -3.11 -6.72
N LEU A 211 -7.13 -2.32 -5.78
CA LEU A 211 -7.68 -1.06 -5.31
C LEU A 211 -6.59 0.01 -5.46
N LEU A 212 -6.92 1.12 -6.12
CA LEU A 212 -6.07 2.30 -6.23
C LEU A 212 -6.65 3.44 -5.41
N ARG A 213 -5.82 4.06 -4.56
CA ARG A 213 -6.12 5.37 -3.98
C ARG A 213 -5.23 6.42 -4.64
N PRO A 214 -5.79 7.42 -5.35
CA PRO A 214 -4.98 8.46 -5.96
C PRO A 214 -4.42 9.42 -4.88
N PRO A 215 -3.14 9.83 -4.99
CA PRO A 215 -2.56 10.86 -4.13
C PRO A 215 -3.43 12.12 -4.04
N TYR A 216 -3.47 12.72 -2.85
CA TYR A 216 -4.30 13.89 -2.53
C TYR A 216 -5.81 13.68 -2.71
N GLY A 217 -6.27 12.46 -3.00
CA GLY A 217 -7.67 12.16 -3.35
C GLY A 217 -8.13 12.79 -4.67
N ARG A 218 -7.19 13.22 -5.52
CA ARG A 218 -7.47 13.91 -6.79
C ARG A 218 -7.55 12.91 -7.94
N TRP A 219 -8.63 12.97 -8.69
CA TRP A 219 -8.87 12.11 -9.85
C TRP A 219 -9.80 12.79 -10.84
N ASP A 220 -9.75 12.31 -12.08
CA ASP A 220 -10.61 12.69 -13.21
C ASP A 220 -10.88 11.45 -14.09
N ASP A 221 -11.50 11.66 -15.24
CA ASP A 221 -11.85 10.58 -16.18
C ASP A 221 -10.63 9.83 -16.73
N GLU A 222 -9.46 10.48 -16.83
CA GLU A 222 -8.24 9.82 -17.27
C GLU A 222 -7.70 8.87 -16.20
N VAL A 223 -7.74 9.28 -14.93
CA VAL A 223 -7.42 8.40 -13.81
C VAL A 223 -8.39 7.22 -13.75
N LEU A 224 -9.69 7.47 -13.93
CA LEU A 224 -10.69 6.41 -13.93
C LEU A 224 -10.50 5.41 -15.08
N ALA A 225 -10.17 5.90 -16.28
CA ALA A 225 -9.86 5.06 -17.43
C ALA A 225 -8.61 4.18 -17.20
N VAL A 226 -7.60 4.71 -16.50
CA VAL A 226 -6.45 3.90 -16.08
C VAL A 226 -6.86 2.83 -15.08
N CYS A 227 -7.69 3.14 -14.09
CA CYS A 227 -8.17 2.13 -13.14
C CYS A 227 -8.94 1.01 -13.85
N GLN A 228 -9.82 1.36 -14.79
CA GLN A 228 -10.55 0.38 -15.60
C GLN A 228 -9.61 -0.49 -16.43
N ARG A 229 -8.58 0.11 -17.04
CA ARG A 229 -7.57 -0.65 -17.80
C ARG A 229 -6.76 -1.61 -16.93
N LEU A 230 -6.51 -1.27 -15.68
CA LEU A 230 -5.79 -2.09 -14.71
C LEU A 230 -6.70 -3.06 -13.94
N ASN A 231 -7.98 -3.14 -14.30
CA ASN A 231 -9.00 -3.91 -13.58
C ASN A 231 -8.96 -3.62 -12.07
N CYS A 232 -8.93 -2.35 -11.68
CA CYS A 232 -8.94 -1.96 -10.28
C CYS A 232 -10.08 -0.99 -9.96
N HIS A 233 -10.53 -1.00 -8.71
CA HIS A 233 -11.46 0.01 -8.21
C HIS A 233 -10.71 1.17 -7.56
N MET A 234 -11.34 2.35 -7.54
CA MET A 234 -10.79 3.50 -6.85
C MET A 234 -11.37 3.60 -5.43
N VAL A 235 -10.51 3.79 -4.43
CA VAL A 235 -10.93 3.94 -3.04
C VAL A 235 -10.40 5.24 -2.45
N LEU A 236 -11.32 6.06 -1.94
CA LEU A 236 -11.06 7.29 -1.22
C LEU A 236 -11.45 7.11 0.25
N TRP A 237 -11.92 8.17 0.88
CA TRP A 237 -12.36 8.22 2.27
C TRP A 237 -13.50 9.23 2.42
N ASP A 238 -14.29 9.06 3.47
CA ASP A 238 -15.27 10.04 3.92
C ASP A 238 -14.87 10.68 5.26
N VAL A 239 -13.93 10.08 5.99
CA VAL A 239 -13.38 10.62 7.24
C VAL A 239 -11.88 10.82 7.08
N ASP A 240 -11.47 12.10 7.00
CA ASP A 240 -10.08 12.51 6.94
C ASP A 240 -9.56 12.88 8.33
N SER A 241 -8.51 12.20 8.80
CA SER A 241 -7.89 12.53 10.08
C SER A 241 -7.15 13.87 10.07
N ARG A 242 -6.64 14.30 8.90
CA ARG A 242 -5.69 15.42 8.75
C ARG A 242 -4.50 15.30 9.70
N ASP A 243 -4.06 14.07 9.99
CA ASP A 243 -2.86 13.77 10.80
C ASP A 243 -1.57 14.34 10.17
N TRP A 244 -1.55 14.52 8.85
CA TRP A 244 -0.45 15.10 8.10
C TRP A 244 -0.21 16.59 8.37
N GLU A 245 -1.20 17.32 8.90
CA GLU A 245 -1.06 18.73 9.30
C GLU A 245 -0.26 18.91 10.59
N GLY A 246 -0.06 17.81 11.34
CA GLY A 246 0.47 17.87 12.69
C GLY A 246 -0.51 18.48 13.69
N GLY A 247 0.03 18.96 14.80
CA GLY A 247 -0.75 19.53 15.89
C GLY A 247 -1.25 18.50 16.92
N PRO A 248 -2.13 18.92 17.86
CA PRO A 248 -2.48 18.09 19.01
C PRO A 248 -3.28 16.84 18.63
N ALA A 249 -2.84 15.68 19.12
CA ALA A 249 -3.53 14.39 18.94
C ALA A 249 -5.02 14.45 19.33
N ALA A 250 -5.38 15.20 20.37
CA ALA A 250 -6.78 15.36 20.79
C ALA A 250 -7.67 15.98 19.69
N LYS A 251 -7.14 16.92 18.88
CA LYS A 251 -7.90 17.52 17.76
C LYS A 251 -8.11 16.52 16.63
N VAL A 252 -7.08 15.74 16.30
CA VAL A 252 -7.17 14.66 15.30
C VAL A 252 -8.18 13.61 15.75
N LEU A 253 -8.12 13.18 17.01
CA LEU A 253 -9.04 12.21 17.60
C LEU A 253 -10.50 12.69 17.56
N ALA A 254 -10.78 13.92 17.99
CA ALA A 254 -12.13 14.49 17.95
C ALA A 254 -12.66 14.54 16.51
N ARG A 255 -11.84 15.04 15.56
CA ARG A 255 -12.20 15.12 14.15
C ARG A 255 -12.63 13.78 13.58
N VAL A 256 -11.85 12.72 13.78
CA VAL A 256 -12.21 11.40 13.23
C VAL A 256 -13.48 10.84 13.89
N LEU A 257 -13.60 10.95 15.21
CA LEU A 257 -14.73 10.42 15.95
C LEU A 257 -16.06 11.14 15.65
N ASP A 258 -16.02 12.46 15.47
CA ASP A 258 -17.22 13.28 15.23
C ASP A 258 -17.76 13.10 13.81
N ASN A 259 -16.93 12.66 12.88
CA ASN A 259 -17.33 12.42 11.48
C ASN A 259 -17.66 10.95 11.17
N LEU A 260 -17.46 10.02 12.12
CA LEU A 260 -17.75 8.60 11.91
C LEU A 260 -19.23 8.35 11.59
N LYS A 261 -19.47 7.58 10.53
CA LYS A 261 -20.77 7.07 10.12
C LYS A 261 -20.68 5.56 9.87
N PRO A 262 -21.80 4.82 9.91
CA PRO A 262 -21.84 3.42 9.47
C PRO A 262 -21.21 3.27 8.07
N GLY A 263 -20.23 2.36 7.95
CA GLY A 263 -19.49 2.11 6.72
C GLY A 263 -18.31 3.05 6.44
N SER A 264 -17.99 4.00 7.33
CA SER A 264 -16.92 4.98 7.06
C SER A 264 -15.57 4.34 6.73
N ILE A 265 -14.89 4.94 5.76
CA ILE A 265 -13.48 4.65 5.43
C ILE A 265 -12.66 5.81 6.00
N VAL A 266 -11.77 5.50 6.94
CA VAL A 266 -11.00 6.49 7.70
C VAL A 266 -9.56 6.53 7.18
N LEU A 267 -9.10 7.72 6.81
CA LEU A 267 -7.74 7.97 6.33
C LEU A 267 -6.80 8.41 7.46
N PHE A 268 -5.69 7.70 7.59
CA PHE A 268 -4.47 8.09 8.30
C PHE A 268 -3.25 7.87 7.40
N HIS A 269 -2.06 8.28 7.84
CA HIS A 269 -0.80 8.11 7.09
C HIS A 269 0.26 7.41 7.96
N GLU A 270 1.08 6.54 7.34
CA GLU A 270 2.09 5.75 8.06
C GLU A 270 3.24 6.58 8.64
N GLY A 271 3.50 7.77 8.11
CA GLY A 271 4.66 8.60 8.46
C GLY A 271 4.48 9.58 9.62
N LYS A 272 3.37 9.53 10.37
CA LYS A 272 3.00 10.59 11.32
C LYS A 272 3.01 10.11 12.77
N ASN A 273 3.80 10.74 13.63
CA ASN A 273 3.83 10.40 15.06
C ASN A 273 2.48 10.62 15.75
N VAL A 274 1.77 11.68 15.35
CA VAL A 274 0.42 11.96 15.89
C VAL A 274 -0.55 10.79 15.63
N THR A 275 -0.38 10.05 14.53
CA THR A 275 -1.17 8.86 14.22
C THR A 275 -0.93 7.76 15.24
N LEU A 276 0.32 7.52 15.65
CA LEU A 276 0.64 6.56 16.70
C LEU A 276 0.00 6.91 18.04
N GLU A 277 -0.10 8.21 18.35
CA GLU A 277 -0.70 8.70 19.59
C GLU A 277 -2.23 8.58 19.57
N VAL A 278 -2.86 8.89 18.43
CA VAL A 278 -4.32 8.91 18.25
C VAL A 278 -4.90 7.50 18.16
N LEU A 279 -4.21 6.63 17.41
CA LEU A 279 -4.78 5.37 16.95
C LEU A 279 -5.31 4.46 18.08
N PRO A 280 -4.60 4.26 19.21
CA PRO A 280 -5.10 3.43 20.30
C PRO A 280 -6.42 3.94 20.89
N LYS A 281 -6.54 5.26 21.09
CA LYS A 281 -7.72 5.91 21.66
C LYS A 281 -8.88 5.91 20.67
N PHE A 282 -8.59 6.21 19.40
CA PHE A 282 -9.59 6.16 18.34
C PHE A 282 -10.25 4.78 18.25
N ILE A 283 -9.45 3.72 18.25
CA ILE A 283 -9.96 2.35 18.19
C ILE A 283 -10.84 2.02 19.39
N ASP A 284 -10.41 2.37 20.60
CA ASP A 284 -11.18 2.08 21.81
C ASP A 284 -12.52 2.83 21.82
N GLU A 285 -12.50 4.12 21.48
CA GLU A 285 -13.70 4.95 21.46
C GLU A 285 -14.66 4.57 20.33
N ALA A 286 -14.15 4.23 19.14
CA ALA A 286 -14.99 3.73 18.05
C ALA A 286 -15.68 2.42 18.45
N LYS A 287 -14.95 1.49 19.09
CA LYS A 287 -15.53 0.25 19.62
C LYS A 287 -16.55 0.50 20.72
N ALA A 288 -16.27 1.42 21.65
CA ALA A 288 -17.20 1.81 22.70
C ALA A 288 -18.49 2.42 22.13
N ARG A 289 -18.40 3.16 21.01
CA ARG A 289 -19.54 3.65 20.24
C ARG A 289 -20.25 2.55 19.45
N GLY A 290 -19.79 1.30 19.48
CA GLY A 290 -20.41 0.14 18.83
C GLY A 290 -19.97 -0.09 17.38
N TYR A 291 -18.89 0.54 16.93
CA TYR A 291 -18.31 0.23 15.61
C TYR A 291 -17.45 -1.04 15.66
N ARG A 292 -17.57 -1.87 14.63
CA ARG A 292 -16.62 -2.96 14.34
C ARG A 292 -15.64 -2.51 13.28
N PHE A 293 -14.38 -2.90 13.42
CA PHE A 293 -13.37 -2.67 12.38
C PHE A 293 -13.39 -3.82 11.39
N VAL A 294 -13.32 -3.49 10.10
CA VAL A 294 -13.43 -4.43 8.98
C VAL A 294 -12.38 -4.12 7.93
N LEU A 295 -12.09 -5.08 7.06
CA LEU A 295 -11.25 -4.90 5.89
C LEU A 295 -12.04 -4.24 4.75
N LEU A 296 -11.34 -3.69 3.75
CA LEU A 296 -12.02 -3.16 2.56
C LEU A 296 -12.64 -4.30 1.74
N SER A 297 -11.92 -5.42 1.58
CA SER A 297 -12.42 -6.57 0.79
C SER A 297 -13.63 -7.27 1.41
N ASP A 298 -13.94 -7.03 2.69
CA ASP A 298 -15.15 -7.55 3.33
C ASP A 298 -16.44 -6.96 2.71
N TYR A 299 -16.38 -5.75 2.14
CA TYR A 299 -17.55 -5.01 1.64
C TYR A 299 -17.39 -4.42 0.24
N ILE A 300 -16.17 -4.33 -0.29
CA ILE A 300 -15.92 -3.91 -1.68
C ILE A 300 -15.77 -5.18 -2.52
N PRO A 301 -16.67 -5.43 -3.49
CA PRO A 301 -16.46 -6.47 -4.49
C PRO A 301 -15.17 -6.18 -5.24
N LEU A 302 -14.26 -7.15 -5.28
CA LEU A 302 -13.02 -7.01 -6.04
C LEU A 302 -13.26 -7.52 -7.47
N PRO A 303 -12.77 -6.79 -8.49
CA PRO A 303 -12.88 -7.18 -9.89
C PRO A 303 -11.96 -8.36 -10.27
#